data_AF-A0A4S8KY44-F1
#
_entry.id   AF-A0A4S8KY44-F1
#
_cell.length_a   1.000
_cell.length_b   1.000
_cell.length_c   1.000
_cell.angle_alpha   90.00
_cell.angle_beta   90.00
_cell.angle_gamma   90.00
#
_symmetry.space_group_name_H-M   'P 1'
#
loop_
_entity.id
_entity.type
_entity.pdbx_description
1 polymer ?
#
loop_
_entity_poly.entity_id
_entity_poly.type
_entity_poly.pdbx_seq_one_letter_code
_entity_poly.pdbx_strand_id
1 'polypeptide(L)' 'MAYCPALPPELWTHIWSFACTDDGATGRVLSQVSRHVYATSAPVRLQSITLTGLRDLLAFAYMI' A
#
# COMPACT_ATOMS: atom_id res chain seq x y z
N MET A 1 3.20 19.20 25.36
CA MET A 1 3.23 18.59 24.01
C MET A 1 3.68 17.16 24.17
N ALA A 2 2.79 16.18 23.98
CA ALA A 2 3.19 14.78 24.06
C ALA A 2 4.09 14.46 22.87
N TYR A 3 5.33 14.04 23.16
CA TYR A 3 6.23 13.43 22.19
C TYR A 3 5.57 12.11 21.77
N CYS A 4 4.96 12.09 20.59
CA CYS A 4 4.62 10.82 19.95
C CYS A 4 5.93 10.30 19.34
N PRO A 5 6.59 9.29 19.91
CA PRO A 5 7.74 8.69 19.26
C PRO A 5 7.28 8.23 17.87
N ALA A 6 8.01 8.64 16.83
CA ALA A 6 7.72 8.18 15.47
C ALA A 6 7.69 6.65 15.50
N LEU A 7 6.56 6.07 15.08
CA LEU A 7 6.37 4.62 15.07
C LEU A 7 7.43 4.00 14.12
N PRO A 8 8.13 2.94 14.55
CA PRO A 8 9.11 2.24 13.70
C PRO A 8 8.53 1.85 12.33
N PRO A 9 9.32 1.92 11.23
CA PRO A 9 8.89 1.54 9.90
C PRO A 9 8.26 0.14 9.82
N GLU A 10 8.76 -0.82 10.59
CA GLU A 10 8.30 -2.21 10.61
C GLU A 10 6.86 -2.32 11.11
N LEU A 11 6.49 -1.52 12.10
CA LEU A 11 5.13 -1.48 12.62
C LEU A 11 4.17 -0.83 11.61
N TRP A 12 4.61 0.19 10.88
CA TRP A 12 3.84 0.72 9.76
C TRP A 12 3.60 -0.34 8.70
N THR A 13 4.65 -1.03 8.25
CA THR A 13 4.53 -2.13 7.29
C THR A 13 3.59 -3.23 7.80
N HIS A 14 3.65 -3.57 9.09
CA HIS A 14 2.73 -4.53 9.70
C HIS A 14 1.26 -4.03 9.66
N ILE A 15 0.99 -2.77 9.99
CA ILE A 15 -0.35 -2.18 9.86
C ILE A 15 -0.82 -2.24 8.40
N TRP A 16 0.04 -1.86 7.45
CA TRP A 16 -0.27 -1.89 6.03
C TRP A 16 -0.54 -3.32 5.52
N SER A 17 0.08 -4.34 6.12
CA SER A 17 -0.18 -5.75 5.79
C SER A 17 -1.61 -6.20 6.12
N PHE A 18 -2.28 -5.52 7.06
CA PHE A 18 -3.71 -5.73 7.31
C PHE A 18 -4.60 -4.77 6.50
N ALA A 19 -4.11 -3.56 6.22
CA ALA A 19 -4.88 -2.56 5.49
C ALA A 19 -4.97 -2.86 3.99
N CYS A 20 -3.93 -3.41 3.38
CA CYS A 20 -3.83 -3.66 1.93
C CYS A 20 -4.41 -5.03 1.53
N THR A 21 -5.44 -5.52 2.23
CA THR A 21 -6.15 -6.77 1.88
C THR A 21 -7.46 -6.50 1.12
N ASP A 22 -7.62 -5.29 0.59
CA ASP A 22 -8.79 -4.87 -0.17
C ASP A 22 -8.59 -5.11 -1.69
N ASP A 23 -9.34 -4.39 -2.53
CA ASP A 23 -9.25 -4.45 -3.99
C ASP A 23 -8.01 -3.71 -4.56
N GLY A 24 -7.12 -3.23 -3.71
CA GLY A 24 -5.93 -2.44 -4.06
C GLY A 24 -6.13 -0.93 -3.93
N ALA A 25 -7.34 -0.47 -3.56
CA ALA A 25 -7.62 0.94 -3.34
C ALA A 25 -6.77 1.52 -2.20
N THR A 26 -6.65 0.83 -1.08
CA THR A 26 -5.86 1.29 0.07
C THR A 26 -4.38 1.42 -0.29
N GLY A 27 -3.78 0.41 -0.93
CA GLY A 27 -2.39 0.47 -1.35
C GLY A 27 -2.08 1.63 -2.31
N ARG A 28 -3.02 1.95 -3.22
CA ARG A 28 -2.93 3.10 -4.13
C ARG A 28 -2.98 4.44 -3.38
N VAL A 29 -3.87 4.57 -2.39
CA VAL A 29 -3.98 5.80 -1.58
C VAL A 29 -2.71 5.99 -0.75
N LEU A 30 -2.24 4.96 -0.06
CA LEU A 30 -1.02 5.00 0.77
C LEU A 30 0.21 5.46 -0.04
N SER A 31 0.30 5.03 -1.31
CA SER A 31 1.38 5.43 -2.21
C SER A 31 1.40 6.93 -2.57
N GLN A 32 0.35 7.68 -2.25
CA GLN A 32 0.23 9.10 -2.60
C GLN A 32 0.25 10.03 -1.38
N VAL A 33 0.24 9.51 -0.15
CA VAL A 33 0.16 10.32 1.07
C VAL A 33 1.44 11.11 1.34
N SER A 34 2.59 10.42 1.38
CA SER A 34 3.90 11.04 1.63
C SER A 34 5.03 10.09 1.24
N ARG A 35 6.27 10.60 1.17
CA ARG A 35 7.47 9.77 0.94
C ARG A 35 7.64 8.68 2.00
N HIS A 36 7.33 8.97 3.26
CA HIS A 36 7.43 7.98 4.34
C HIS A 36 6.39 6.87 4.19
N VAL A 37 5.12 7.23 3.95
CA VAL A 37 4.03 6.25 3.77
C VAL A 37 4.24 5.44 2.50
N TYR A 38 4.70 6.06 1.41
CA TYR A 38 5.10 5.35 0.19
C TYR A 38 6.16 4.29 0.50
N ALA A 39 7.21 4.64 1.23
CA ALA A 39 8.30 3.72 1.55
C ALA A 39 7.86 2.59 2.49
N THR A 40 7.10 2.88 3.54
CA THR A 40 6.69 1.86 4.53
C THR A 40 5.59 0.94 4.00
N SER A 41 4.74 1.40 3.07
CA SER A 41 3.70 0.57 2.44
C SER A 41 4.19 -0.22 1.23
N ALA A 42 5.29 0.18 0.59
CA ALA A 42 5.82 -0.46 -0.61
C ALA A 42 5.90 -2.01 -0.57
N PRO A 43 6.31 -2.66 0.54
CA PRO A 43 6.42 -4.12 0.60
C PRO A 43 5.09 -4.86 0.52
N VAL A 44 3.98 -4.22 0.90
CA VAL A 44 2.68 -4.89 1.12
C VAL A 44 1.52 -4.25 0.36
N ARG A 45 1.70 -3.07 -0.26
CA ARG A 45 0.62 -2.32 -0.93
C ARG A 45 -0.02 -2.99 -2.15
N LEU A 46 0.62 -4.01 -2.72
CA LEU A 46 0.13 -4.76 -3.89
C LEU A 46 -0.23 -6.22 -3.53
N GLN A 47 -0.34 -6.57 -2.25
CA GLN A 47 -0.58 -7.96 -1.83
C GLN A 47 -1.99 -8.48 -2.19
N SER A 48 -2.96 -7.57 -2.36
CA SER A 48 -4.33 -7.87 -2.79
C SER A 48 -4.77 -6.82 -3.79
N ILE A 49 -5.17 -7.25 -4.99
CA ILE A 49 -5.61 -6.38 -6.09
C ILE A 49 -6.70 -7.11 -6.86
N THR A 50 -7.84 -6.43 -7.05
CA THR A 50 -8.92 -6.96 -7.89
C THR A 50 -8.75 -6.45 -9.31
N LEU A 51 -8.78 -7.37 -10.29
CA LEU A 51 -8.72 -7.05 -11.71
C LEU A 51 -10.07 -7.43 -12.34
N THR A 52 -10.84 -6.44 -12.80
CA THR A 52 -12.19 -6.67 -13.33
C THR A 52 -12.17 -6.58 -14.86
N GLY A 53 -11.72 -7.66 -15.49
CA GLY A 53 -11.72 -7.83 -16.95
C GLY A 53 -10.37 -7.58 -17.62
N LEU A 54 -10.37 -7.66 -18.95
CA LEU A 54 -9.14 -7.66 -19.76
C LEU A 54 -8.35 -6.35 -19.65
N ARG A 55 -9.03 -5.20 -19.55
CA ARG A 55 -8.37 -3.90 -19.45
C ARG A 55 -7.51 -3.81 -18.19
N ASP A 56 -8.06 -4.17 -17.04
CA ASP A 56 -7.36 -4.12 -15.76
C ASP A 56 -6.19 -5.11 -15.75
N LEU A 57 -6.41 -6.31 -16.29
CA LEU A 57 -5.39 -7.34 -16.43
C LEU A 57 -4.21 -6.86 -17.28
N LEU A 58 -4.46 -6.29 -18.46
CA LEU A 58 -3.40 -5.76 -19.32
C LEU A 58 -2.69 -4.58 -18.65
N ALA A 59 -3.43 -3.64 -18.06
CA ALA A 59 -2.84 -2.50 -17.37
C ALA A 59 -1.91 -2.93 -16.22
N PHE A 60 -2.33 -3.93 -15.45
CA PHE A 60 -1.50 -4.50 -14.38
C PHE A 60 -0.29 -5.24 -14.93
N ALA A 61 -0.45 -6.07 -15.97
CA ALA A 61 0.64 -6.82 -16.58
C ALA A 61 1.73 -5.92 -17.20
N TYR A 62 1.39 -4.72 -17.67
CA TYR A 62 2.36 -3.73 -18.17
C TYR A 62 3.00 -2.87 -17.07
N MET A 63 2.57 -2.98 -15.81
CA MET A 63 3.14 -2.23 -14.67
C MET A 63 4.34 -2.95 -14.02
N ILE A 64 4.40 -4.27 -14.14
CA ILE A 64 5.41 -5.16 -13.54
C ILE A 64 6.51 -5.47 -14.55
#